data_AF-A0A1P8JX26-F1
#
_entry.id   AF-A0A1P8JX26-F1
#
_cell.length_a   1.000
_cell.length_b   1.000
_cell.length_c   1.000
_cell.angle_alpha   90.00
_cell.angle_beta   90.00
_cell.angle_gamma   90.00
#
_symmetry.space_group_name_H-M   'P 1'
#
loop_
_entity.id
_entity.type
_entity.pdbx_description
1 polymer ?
#
loop_
_entity_poly.entity_id
_entity_poly.type
_entity_poly.pdbx_seq_one_letter_code
_entity_poly.pdbx_strand_id
1 'polypeptide(L)'
;MRHIAVYVEEPRPKRFAWVLNESADGGVHWEMLQRAGKPVASYQEAMAGGLAALQELVDDVNLGPRGEPEVGAPAQKRGKADEASADAPEDDEAPAPAKKKAFFGFGPVR
;
A
#
# COMPACT_ATOMS: atom_id res chain seq x y z
N MET A 1 9.24 2.94 8.87
CA MET A 1 8.43 2.05 8.00
C MET A 1 8.94 0.65 8.23
N ARG A 2 8.07 -0.34 8.36
CA ARG A 2 8.48 -1.74 8.45
C ARG A 2 8.53 -2.31 7.05
N HIS A 3 9.62 -2.97 6.67
CA HIS A 3 9.70 -3.63 5.37
C HIS A 3 9.41 -5.12 5.58
N ILE A 4 8.23 -5.54 5.15
CA ILE A 4 7.78 -6.92 5.25
C ILE A 4 7.67 -7.49 3.85
N ALA A 5 8.33 -8.64 3.61
CA ALA A 5 8.27 -9.37 2.37
C ALA A 5 7.43 -10.64 2.56
N VAL A 6 6.58 -10.93 1.57
CA VAL A 6 5.85 -12.20 1.46
C VAL A 6 6.52 -13.02 0.37
N TYR A 7 6.83 -14.28 0.68
CA TYR A 7 7.21 -15.24 -0.35
C TYR A 7 6.51 -16.58 -0.11
N VAL A 8 6.57 -17.46 -1.10
CA VAL A 8 6.06 -18.82 -1.02
C VAL A 8 7.20 -19.79 -1.25
N GLU A 9 7.27 -20.81 -0.39
CA GLU A 9 8.20 -21.93 -0.49
C GLU A 9 7.44 -23.24 -0.69
N GLU A 10 8.15 -24.25 -1.19
CA GLU A 10 7.63 -25.60 -1.44
C GLU A 10 8.32 -26.63 -0.54
N PRO A 11 7.97 -26.70 0.77
CA PRO A 11 8.64 -27.60 1.72
C PRO A 11 8.48 -29.09 1.39
N ARG A 12 7.46 -29.45 0.59
CA ARG A 12 7.28 -30.80 0.03
C ARG A 12 6.77 -30.66 -1.40
N PRO A 13 7.03 -31.64 -2.29
CA PRO A 13 6.54 -31.58 -3.66
C PRO A 13 5.03 -31.27 -3.75
N LYS A 14 4.70 -30.25 -4.53
CA LYS A 14 3.36 -29.68 -4.78
C LYS A 14 2.64 -29.20 -3.52
N ARG A 15 3.40 -28.79 -2.49
CA ARG A 15 2.86 -28.28 -1.23
C ARG A 15 3.52 -26.97 -0.89
N PHE A 16 2.72 -25.90 -0.89
CA PHE A 16 3.18 -24.53 -0.83
C PHE A 16 2.84 -23.90 0.53
N ALA A 17 3.79 -23.22 1.13
CA ALA A 17 3.59 -22.46 2.36
C ALA A 17 4.05 -21.02 2.12
N TRP A 18 3.21 -20.06 2.50
CA TRP A 18 3.66 -18.67 2.55
C TRP A 18 4.51 -18.43 3.79
N VAL A 19 5.42 -17.46 3.68
CA VAL A 19 6.27 -16.98 4.75
C VAL A 19 6.33 -15.45 4.67
N LEU A 20 6.24 -14.80 5.83
CA LEU A 20 6.43 -13.38 6.03
C LEU A 20 7.79 -13.16 6.71
N ASN A 21 8.63 -12.33 6.09
CA ASN A 21 9.89 -11.90 6.69
C ASN A 21 9.89 -10.39 6.88
N GLU A 22 10.48 -9.91 7.96
CA GLU A 22 10.75 -8.50 8.19
C GLU A 22 12.24 -8.22 8.07
N SER A 23 12.53 -7.10 7.42
CA SER A 23 13.87 -6.54 7.33
C SER A 23 14.34 -6.05 8.70
N ALA A 24 15.45 -6.59 9.18
CA ALA A 24 16.24 -6.06 10.27
C ALA A 24 17.44 -5.25 9.73
N ASP A 25 18.03 -4.42 10.60
CA ASP A 25 19.26 -3.66 10.33
C ASP A 25 19.26 -2.90 9.00
N GLY A 26 18.16 -2.21 8.70
CA GLY A 26 18.03 -1.40 7.49
C GLY A 26 17.98 -2.20 6.17
N GLY A 27 17.65 -3.49 6.21
CA GLY A 27 17.50 -4.34 5.03
C GLY A 27 18.65 -5.30 4.77
N VAL A 28 19.65 -5.30 5.66
CA VAL A 28 20.80 -6.21 5.56
C VAL A 28 20.39 -7.64 5.95
N HIS A 29 19.51 -7.76 6.93
CA HIS A 29 19.04 -9.03 7.44
C HIS A 29 17.53 -9.15 7.29
N TRP A 30 17.05 -10.38 7.13
CA TRP A 30 15.62 -10.68 7.05
C TRP A 30 15.31 -11.77 8.06
N GLU A 31 14.40 -11.46 8.97
CA GLU A 31 13.96 -12.36 10.01
C GLU A 31 12.55 -12.87 9.72
N MET A 32 12.32 -14.16 9.95
CA MET A 32 10.99 -14.74 9.74
C MET A 32 10.04 -14.27 10.84
N LEU A 33 8.98 -13.56 10.43
CA LEU A 33 7.89 -13.16 11.32
C LEU A 33 6.87 -14.27 11.51
N GLN A 34 6.40 -14.82 10.39
CA GLN A 34 5.28 -15.76 10.40
C GLN A 34 5.34 -16.68 9.18
N ARG A 35 4.77 -17.88 9.33
CA ARG A 35 4.66 -18.88 8.28
C ARG A 35 3.29 -19.54 8.33
N ALA A 36 2.81 -20.00 7.18
CA ALA A 36 1.61 -20.81 7.10
C ALA A 36 1.70 -22.04 8.02
N GLY A 37 0.72 -22.22 8.91
CA GLY A 37 0.70 -23.38 9.81
C GLY A 37 0.57 -24.73 9.08
N LYS A 38 0.00 -24.74 7.87
CA LYS A 38 -0.10 -25.92 7.02
C LYS A 38 0.13 -25.56 5.54
N PRO A 39 1.01 -26.28 4.82
CA PRO A 39 1.16 -26.08 3.38
C PRO A 39 -0.12 -26.45 2.61
N VAL A 40 -0.47 -25.70 1.57
CA VAL A 40 -1.62 -25.95 0.68
C VAL A 40 -1.18 -26.54 -0.66
N ALA A 41 -2.11 -27.03 -1.48
CA ALA A 41 -1.79 -27.67 -2.75
C ALA A 41 -1.61 -26.69 -3.92
N SER A 42 -2.06 -25.44 -3.76
CA SER A 42 -2.01 -24.41 -4.79
C SER A 42 -1.06 -23.29 -4.40
N TYR A 43 -0.16 -22.93 -5.31
CA TYR A 43 0.72 -21.76 -5.14
C TYR A 43 -0.10 -20.47 -5.03
N GLN A 44 -1.17 -20.34 -5.82
CA GLN A 44 -2.07 -19.19 -5.78
C GLN A 44 -2.74 -19.05 -4.41
N GLU A 45 -3.20 -20.16 -3.83
CA GLU A 45 -3.82 -20.17 -2.51
C GLU A 45 -2.81 -19.78 -1.42
N ALA A 46 -1.57 -20.27 -1.52
CA ALA A 46 -0.50 -19.87 -0.61
C ALA A 46 -0.20 -18.36 -0.71
N MET A 47 -0.07 -17.82 -1.93
CA MET A 47 0.15 -16.39 -2.16
C MET A 47 -0.98 -15.52 -1.58
N ALA A 48 -2.23 -15.90 -1.83
CA ALA A 48 -3.39 -15.20 -1.30
C ALA A 48 -3.42 -15.24 0.23
N GLY A 49 -3.12 -16.40 0.83
CA GLY A 49 -3.02 -16.55 2.29
C GLY A 49 -1.90 -15.70 2.89
N GLY A 50 -0.75 -15.60 2.20
CA GLY A 50 0.35 -14.74 2.63
C GLY A 50 0.00 -13.25 2.57
N LEU A 51 -0.73 -12.81 1.54
CA LEU A 51 -1.21 -11.43 1.44
C LEU A 51 -2.25 -11.11 2.54
N ALA A 52 -3.17 -12.04 2.81
CA ALA A 52 -4.14 -11.88 3.89
C ALA A 52 -3.44 -11.76 5.25
N ALA A 53 -2.48 -12.66 5.53
CA ALA A 53 -1.69 -12.60 6.76
C ALA A 53 -0.89 -11.29 6.88
N LEU A 54 -0.34 -10.76 5.77
CA LEU A 54 0.31 -9.45 5.79
C LEU A 54 -0.68 -8.33 6.15
N GLN A 55 -1.88 -8.34 5.59
CA GLN A 55 -2.90 -7.32 5.88
C GLN A 55 -3.34 -7.35 7.35
N GLU A 56 -3.40 -8.53 7.97
CA GLU A 56 -3.71 -8.69 9.41
C GLU A 56 -2.65 -8.05 10.32
N LEU A 57 -1.41 -7.87 9.86
CA LEU A 57 -0.33 -7.20 10.60
C LEU A 57 -0.36 -5.66 10.49
N VAL A 58 -1.30 -5.10 9.71
CA VAL A 58 -1.34 -3.67 9.37
C VAL A 58 -2.62 -3.04 9.88
N ASP A 59 -2.51 -2.05 10.78
CA ASP A 59 -3.68 -1.32 11.31
C ASP A 59 -4.45 -0.55 10.23
N ASP A 60 -3.73 0.11 9.31
CA ASP A 60 -4.29 0.80 8.13
C ASP A 60 -3.56 0.37 6.86
N VAL A 61 -4.21 -0.48 6.07
CA VAL A 61 -3.68 -1.05 4.83
C VAL A 61 -3.33 0.02 3.79
N ASN A 62 -3.96 1.20 3.83
CA ASN A 62 -3.63 2.29 2.91
C ASN A 62 -2.29 2.96 3.23
N LEU A 63 -1.84 2.85 4.48
CA LEU A 63 -0.60 3.43 4.97
C LEU A 63 0.53 2.40 5.06
N GLY A 64 0.18 1.11 5.09
CA GLY A 64 1.13 0.01 5.21
C GLY A 64 1.69 -0.15 6.63
N PRO A 65 2.54 -1.16 6.86
CA PRO A 65 3.06 -1.48 8.18
C PRO A 65 4.01 -0.37 8.67
N ARG A 66 3.56 0.35 9.72
CA ARG A 66 4.34 1.39 10.39
C ARG A 66 5.18 0.78 11.51
N GLY A 67 6.30 1.43 11.83
CA GLY A 67 7.05 1.10 13.05
C GLY A 67 6.25 1.55 14.27
N GLU A 68 6.53 1.01 15.45
CA GLU A 68 5.94 1.51 16.69
C GLU A 68 6.15 3.04 16.78
N PRO A 69 5.16 3.79 17.27
CA PRO A 69 5.34 5.21 17.49
C PRO A 69 6.47 5.37 18.51
N GLU A 70 7.61 5.90 18.08
CA GLU A 70 8.64 6.45 18.96
C GLU A 70 7.93 7.41 19.93
N VAL A 71 7.73 6.97 21.17
CA VAL A 71 7.14 7.79 22.24
C VAL A 71 8.16 8.87 22.58
N GLY A 72 8.24 9.93 21.77
CA GLY A 72 9.32 10.91 21.96
C GLY A 72 9.46 12.08 20.98
N ALA A 73 8.62 12.24 19.95
CA ALA A 73 8.70 13.43 19.10
C ALA A 73 7.63 14.48 19.49
N PRO A 74 8.01 15.64 20.07
CA PRO A 74 7.04 16.68 20.37
C PRO A 74 6.43 17.23 19.08
N ALA A 75 5.10 17.26 19.03
CA ALA A 75 4.34 17.85 17.95
C ALA A 75 4.76 19.33 17.74
N GLN A 76 5.45 19.62 16.65
CA GLN A 76 5.66 21.00 16.22
C GLN A 76 4.30 21.58 15.81
N LYS A 77 3.80 22.49 16.65
CA LYS A 77 2.61 23.29 16.36
C LYS A 77 2.79 23.99 15.02
N ARG A 78 1.92 23.67 14.05
CA ARG A 78 1.75 24.45 12.82
C ARG A 78 1.41 25.88 13.22
N GLY A 79 2.34 26.79 12.93
CA GLY A 79 2.13 28.22 13.02
C GLY A 79 1.02 28.63 12.06
N LYS A 80 0.02 29.30 12.63
CA LYS A 80 -1.10 29.98 11.99
C LYS A 80 -0.58 31.30 11.40
N ALA A 81 -0.75 31.51 10.11
CA ALA A 81 -0.65 32.79 9.42
C ALA A 81 -1.35 32.63 8.06
N ASP A 82 -2.12 33.54 7.52
CA ASP A 82 -2.97 34.62 8.02
C ASP A 82 -3.88 34.92 6.81
N GLU A 83 -5.17 35.09 7.02
CA GLU A 83 -6.13 35.52 5.98
C GLU A 83 -5.88 36.99 5.61
N ALA A 84 -6.01 37.34 4.32
CA ALA A 84 -6.65 38.59 3.85
C ALA A 84 -6.53 38.69 2.32
N SER A 85 -7.64 38.45 1.60
CA SER A 85 -8.43 39.47 0.86
C SER A 85 -8.14 39.39 -0.64
N ALA A 86 -9.06 39.52 -1.59
CA ALA A 86 -10.33 40.22 -1.67
C ALA A 86 -11.20 39.51 -2.75
N ASP A 87 -12.49 39.27 -2.50
CA ASP A 87 -13.64 40.06 -2.99
C ASP A 87 -14.12 39.65 -4.40
N ALA A 88 -15.38 39.22 -4.48
CA ALA A 88 -16.11 38.87 -5.70
C ALA A 88 -16.75 40.13 -6.31
N PRO A 89 -17.24 40.08 -7.57
CA PRO A 89 -18.68 39.88 -7.71
C PRO A 89 -19.12 39.02 -8.90
N GLU A 90 -20.43 38.83 -8.93
CA GLU A 90 -21.26 37.77 -9.52
C GLU A 90 -21.55 37.89 -11.03
N ASP A 91 -22.01 36.75 -11.57
CA ASP A 91 -22.95 36.51 -12.68
C ASP A 91 -22.73 37.14 -14.07
N ASP A 92 -22.50 36.28 -15.08
CA ASP A 92 -23.42 36.19 -16.23
C ASP A 92 -23.20 34.90 -17.07
N GLU A 93 -24.31 34.19 -17.28
CA GLU A 93 -24.69 33.47 -18.50
C GLU A 93 -23.95 32.18 -18.94
N ALA A 94 -24.62 31.02 -18.77
CA ALA A 94 -24.38 29.79 -19.55
C ALA A 94 -25.24 29.82 -20.83
N PRO A 95 -24.83 29.20 -21.96
CA PRO A 95 -24.88 27.73 -22.07
C PRO A 95 -23.77 27.06 -22.92
N ALA A 96 -23.50 25.78 -22.63
CA ALA A 96 -22.65 24.89 -23.43
C ALA A 96 -23.28 24.56 -24.81
N PRO A 97 -22.50 24.08 -25.82
CA PRO A 97 -22.33 22.63 -25.94
C PRO A 97 -21.06 22.11 -26.66
N ALA A 98 -20.91 20.78 -26.56
CA ALA A 98 -20.35 19.84 -27.55
C ALA A 98 -18.87 19.39 -27.45
N LYS A 99 -18.70 18.31 -26.68
CA LYS A 99 -18.03 17.04 -27.02
C LYS A 99 -16.88 17.09 -28.05
N LYS A 100 -15.65 16.82 -27.57
CA LYS A 100 -14.66 16.07 -28.36
C LYS A 100 -14.11 14.94 -27.51
N LYS A 101 -14.38 13.71 -27.96
CA LYS A 101 -13.83 12.46 -27.41
C LYS A 101 -12.31 12.51 -27.57
N ALA A 102 -11.57 12.50 -26.47
CA ALA A 102 -10.14 12.19 -26.51
C ALA A 102 -10.00 10.70 -26.86
N PHE A 103 -9.58 10.42 -28.09
CA PHE A 103 -9.16 9.09 -28.52
C PHE A 103 -7.86 8.76 -27.78
N PHE A 104 -7.95 7.96 -26.72
CA PHE A 104 -6.80 7.25 -26.17
C PHE A 104 -6.45 6.12 -27.14
N GLY A 105 -5.41 6.31 -27.93
CA GLY A 105 -4.85 5.28 -28.82
C GLY A 105 -3.84 4.42 -28.08
N PHE A 106 -4.23 3.23 -27.67
CA PHE A 106 -3.28 2.12 -27.55
C PHE A 106 -2.89 1.73 -28.98
N GLY A 107 -1.62 1.93 -29.32
CA GLY A 107 -1.06 1.63 -30.64
C GLY A 107 -1.18 0.15 -31.01
N PRO A 108 -1.02 -0.18 -32.31
CA PRO A 108 -1.35 -1.49 -32.84
C PRO A 108 -0.42 -2.58 -32.30
N VAL A 109 -1.03 -3.69 -31.89
CA VAL A 109 -0.39 -4.98 -31.66
C VAL A 109 0.25 -5.44 -32.97
N ARG A 110 1.55 -5.71 -32.94
CA ARG A 110 2.26 -6.50 -33.95
C ARG A 110 2.98 -7.63 -33.23
#